data_AF-A0A7Z9GAQ1-F1
#
_entry.id   AF-A0A7Z9GAQ1-F1
#
_cell.length_a   1.000
_cell.length_b   1.000
_cell.length_c   1.000
_cell.angle_alpha   90.00
_cell.angle_beta   90.00
_cell.angle_gamma   90.00
#
_symmetry.space_group_name_H-M   'P 1'
#
loop_
_entity.id
_entity.type
_entity.pdbx_description
1 polymer ?
#
loop_
_entity_poly.entity_id
_entity_poly.type
_entity_poly.pdbx_seq_one_letter_code
_entity_poly.pdbx_strand_id
1 'polypeptide(L)'
;MSRLQDAGVATFGMLCPIFPGVLEAQTLETLIDAVNPQATETFWAEPFNDRVNWRNVRDGYPYGSTGYDWFTAVYEQGHKEVWSRYATSLYLRLRDKAAREGWLDKLVYLLYESQIVERDATLFAGLKEVSLQSEKDAHGLSRNPHMAVLQAGH
;
A
#
# COMPACT_ATOMS: atom_id res chain seq x y z
N MET A 1 11.46 12.75 -13.73
CA MET A 1 12.38 11.91 -12.95
C MET A 1 13.50 11.33 -13.80
N SER A 2 13.20 10.86 -15.02
CA SER A 2 14.17 10.32 -15.99
C SER A 2 15.47 11.11 -16.10
N ARG A 3 15.45 12.43 -16.30
CA ARG A 3 16.68 13.22 -16.45
C ARG A 3 17.69 13.08 -15.30
N LEU A 4 17.23 12.94 -14.05
CA LEU A 4 18.13 12.73 -12.90
C LEU A 4 18.66 11.30 -12.87
N GLN A 5 17.78 10.33 -13.13
CA GLN A 5 18.14 8.91 -13.25
C GLN A 5 19.16 8.68 -14.38
N ASP A 6 18.92 9.26 -15.56
CA ASP A 6 19.78 9.18 -16.75
C ASP A 6 21.14 9.84 -16.50
N ALA A 7 21.20 10.85 -15.63
CA ALA A 7 22.44 11.50 -15.21
C ALA A 7 23.20 10.74 -14.11
N GLY A 8 22.70 9.58 -13.66
CA GLY A 8 23.30 8.79 -12.59
C GLY A 8 23.17 9.40 -11.20
N VAL A 9 22.25 10.37 -11.02
CA VAL A 9 21.95 10.93 -9.71
C VAL A 9 21.13 9.92 -8.92
N ALA A 10 21.51 9.64 -7.67
CA ALA A 10 20.73 8.79 -6.78
C ALA A 10 19.30 9.34 -6.64
N THR A 11 18.31 8.50 -6.94
CA THR A 11 16.90 8.88 -6.85
C THR A 11 16.10 7.90 -6.00
N PHE A 12 14.96 8.38 -5.55
CA PHE A 12 14.05 7.68 -4.67
C PHE A 12 12.65 7.75 -5.28
N GLY A 13 11.96 6.62 -5.34
CA GLY A 13 10.61 6.52 -5.90
C GLY A 13 9.55 6.42 -4.81
N MET A 14 8.39 7.04 -5.01
CA MET A 14 7.27 6.88 -4.09
C MET A 14 5.92 6.96 -4.81
N LEU A 15 5.01 6.05 -4.47
CA LEU A 15 3.58 6.15 -4.76
C LEU A 15 2.79 6.19 -3.44
N CYS A 16 2.39 7.39 -3.02
CA CYS A 16 1.79 7.63 -1.70
C CYS A 16 0.86 8.86 -1.72
N PRO A 17 -0.46 8.70 -1.46
CA PRO A 17 -1.19 7.43 -1.39
C PRO A 17 -1.49 6.86 -2.79
N ILE A 18 -1.59 5.54 -2.90
CA ILE A 18 -2.19 4.86 -4.05
C ILE A 18 -3.69 4.74 -3.77
N PHE A 19 -4.57 5.25 -4.64
CA PHE A 19 -6.01 5.16 -4.42
C PHE A 19 -6.59 3.79 -4.88
N PRO A 20 -7.72 3.33 -4.32
CA PRO A 20 -8.35 2.05 -4.68
C PRO A 20 -8.64 1.91 -6.18
N GLY A 21 -9.06 2.99 -6.85
CA GLY A 21 -9.32 2.98 -8.29
C GLY A 21 -8.08 2.70 -9.15
N VAL A 22 -6.86 2.87 -8.62
CA VAL A 22 -5.61 2.53 -9.33
C VAL A 22 -5.46 1.03 -9.52
N LEU A 23 -6.13 0.22 -8.71
CA LEU A 23 -6.14 -1.24 -8.87
C LEU A 23 -7.03 -1.70 -10.04
N GLU A 24 -7.85 -0.82 -10.60
CA GLU A 24 -8.62 -1.13 -11.80
C GLU A 24 -7.72 -1.06 -13.05
N ALA A 25 -7.85 -2.07 -13.91
CA ALA A 25 -7.03 -2.23 -15.12
C ALA A 25 -5.50 -2.24 -14.83
N GLN A 26 -4.69 -1.78 -15.80
CA GLN A 26 -3.21 -1.72 -15.71
C GLN A 26 -2.70 -0.36 -15.21
N THR A 27 -3.55 0.39 -14.48
CA THR A 27 -3.21 1.74 -14.02
C THR A 27 -2.05 1.71 -13.02
N LEU A 28 -2.05 0.75 -12.10
CA LEU A 28 -0.96 0.56 -11.13
C LEU A 28 0.39 0.35 -11.82
N GLU A 29 0.46 -0.57 -12.77
CA GLU A 29 1.71 -0.92 -13.45
C GLU A 29 2.25 0.27 -14.24
N THR A 30 1.37 1.03 -14.89
CA THR A 30 1.74 2.26 -15.60
C THR A 30 2.36 3.30 -14.66
N LEU A 31 1.79 3.47 -13.45
CA LEU A 31 2.35 4.38 -12.45
C LEU A 31 3.70 3.89 -11.91
N ILE A 32 3.85 2.58 -11.70
CA ILE A 32 5.12 1.99 -11.29
C ILE A 32 6.17 2.21 -12.39
N ASP A 33 5.84 1.97 -13.65
CA ASP A 33 6.77 2.16 -14.78
C ASP A 33 7.21 3.63 -14.91
N ALA A 34 6.30 4.58 -14.65
CA ALA A 34 6.63 6.00 -14.63
C ALA A 34 7.61 6.39 -13.50
N VAL A 35 7.61 5.65 -12.39
CA VAL A 35 8.58 5.80 -11.30
C VAL A 35 9.93 5.13 -11.64
N ASN A 36 9.95 4.14 -12.54
CA ASN A 36 11.16 3.38 -12.88
C ASN A 36 11.95 2.91 -11.63
N PRO A 37 11.40 1.99 -10.81
CA PRO A 37 12.02 1.56 -9.57
C PRO A 37 13.43 0.96 -9.77
N GLN A 38 13.70 0.39 -10.94
CA GLN A 38 15.02 -0.14 -11.29
C GLN A 38 16.11 0.93 -11.17
N ALA A 39 15.82 2.17 -11.55
CA ALA A 39 16.75 3.30 -11.48
C ALA A 39 16.68 4.10 -10.16
N THR A 40 15.93 3.61 -9.18
CA THR A 40 15.86 4.21 -7.83
C THR A 40 16.65 3.39 -6.82
N GLU A 41 17.07 4.02 -5.73
CA GLU A 41 17.68 3.35 -4.56
C GLU A 41 16.63 2.63 -3.73
N THR A 42 15.45 3.23 -3.60
CA THR A 42 14.32 2.68 -2.84
C THR A 42 13.01 3.14 -3.45
N PHE A 43 12.02 2.27 -3.40
CA PHE A 43 10.68 2.52 -3.88
C PHE A 43 9.66 2.30 -2.77
N TRP A 44 9.04 3.38 -2.30
CA TRP A 44 7.98 3.33 -1.32
C TRP A 44 6.60 3.28 -1.98
N ALA A 45 5.72 2.48 -1.39
CA ALA A 45 4.32 2.47 -1.77
C ALA A 45 3.45 2.50 -0.51
N GLU A 46 2.41 3.32 -0.52
CA GLU A 46 1.44 3.44 0.59
C GLU A 46 0.02 3.30 0.04
N PRO A 47 -0.83 2.41 0.57
CA PRO A 47 -2.26 2.47 0.31
C PRO A 47 -2.85 3.76 0.87
N PHE A 48 -4.02 4.17 0.37
CA PHE A 48 -4.76 5.25 1.00
C PHE A 48 -5.14 4.88 2.43
N ASN A 49 -4.82 5.78 3.36
CA ASN A 49 -5.19 5.74 4.76
C ASN A 49 -5.89 7.04 5.12
N ASP A 50 -7.05 6.96 5.75
CA ASP A 50 -7.78 8.15 6.16
C ASP A 50 -6.98 8.93 7.20
N ARG A 51 -6.80 10.23 6.93
CA ARG A 51 -6.22 11.20 7.86
C ARG A 51 -7.26 12.25 8.22
N VAL A 52 -8.47 11.78 8.54
CA VAL A 52 -9.67 12.60 8.83
C VAL A 52 -10.07 13.45 7.61
N ASN A 53 -9.94 12.89 6.41
CA ASN A 53 -10.19 13.59 5.16
C ASN A 53 -10.89 12.72 4.09
N TRP A 54 -11.25 11.48 4.39
CA TRP A 54 -11.85 10.56 3.42
C TRP A 54 -13.10 11.12 2.72
N ARG A 55 -13.91 11.94 3.41
CA ARG A 55 -15.09 12.61 2.80
C ARG A 55 -14.67 13.54 1.67
N ASN A 56 -13.67 14.39 1.90
CA ASN A 56 -13.15 15.32 0.89
C ASN A 56 -12.58 14.56 -0.31
N VAL A 57 -11.90 13.44 -0.06
CA VAL A 57 -11.36 12.59 -1.12
C VAL A 57 -12.49 11.93 -1.91
N ARG A 58 -13.47 11.33 -1.23
CA ARG A 58 -14.64 10.71 -1.84
C ARG A 58 -15.40 11.70 -2.73
N ASP A 59 -15.63 12.91 -2.23
CA ASP A 59 -16.43 13.92 -2.94
C ASP A 59 -15.71 14.47 -4.19
N GLY A 60 -14.42 14.15 -4.38
CA GLY A 60 -13.70 14.34 -5.64
C GLY A 60 -14.02 13.31 -6.73
N TYR A 61 -14.71 12.22 -6.39
CA TYR A 61 -15.18 11.21 -7.35
C TYR A 61 -16.62 11.48 -7.78
N PRO A 62 -17.00 11.13 -9.03
CA PRO A 62 -18.41 11.16 -9.43
C PRO A 62 -19.27 10.27 -8.54
N TYR A 63 -20.45 10.75 -8.17
CA TYR A 63 -21.41 9.97 -7.39
C TYR A 63 -21.76 8.65 -8.10
N GLY A 64 -21.71 7.54 -7.37
CA GLY A 64 -21.95 6.19 -7.89
C GLY A 64 -20.80 5.60 -8.73
N SER A 65 -19.63 6.24 -8.76
CA SER A 65 -18.42 5.62 -9.32
C SER A 65 -17.81 4.63 -8.32
N THR A 66 -16.99 3.68 -8.81
CA THR A 66 -16.33 2.69 -7.97
C THR A 66 -15.53 3.33 -6.82
N GLY A 67 -14.84 4.44 -7.08
CA GLY A 67 -14.11 5.18 -6.06
C GLY A 67 -15.05 5.74 -4.99
N TYR A 68 -16.13 6.41 -5.39
CA TYR A 68 -17.12 6.98 -4.46
C TYR A 68 -17.73 5.90 -3.56
N ASP A 69 -18.14 4.78 -4.17
CA ASP A 69 -18.77 3.65 -3.47
C ASP A 69 -17.78 2.95 -2.55
N TRP A 70 -16.51 2.80 -2.96
CA TRP A 70 -15.47 2.21 -2.13
C TRP A 70 -15.25 3.03 -0.86
N PHE A 71 -15.09 4.36 -0.96
CA PHE A 71 -14.89 5.22 0.21
C PHE A 71 -16.08 5.17 1.16
N THR A 72 -17.29 5.14 0.60
CA THR A 72 -18.54 5.00 1.35
C THR A 72 -18.58 3.67 2.11
N ALA A 73 -18.30 2.55 1.44
CA ALA A 73 -18.26 1.24 2.08
C ALA A 73 -17.22 1.18 3.22
N VAL A 74 -16.00 1.64 2.95
CA VAL A 74 -14.90 1.52 3.92
C VAL A 74 -15.08 2.43 5.12
N TYR A 75 -15.34 3.72 4.91
CA TYR A 75 -15.27 4.71 5.99
C TYR A 75 -16.62 5.16 6.52
N GLU A 76 -17.67 5.16 5.70
CA GLU A 76 -19.02 5.50 6.15
C GLU A 76 -19.72 4.29 6.77
N GLN A 77 -19.63 3.13 6.12
CA GLN A 77 -20.28 1.89 6.56
C GLN A 77 -19.38 1.02 7.45
N GLY A 78 -18.07 1.31 7.50
CA GLY A 78 -17.12 0.63 8.38
C GLY A 78 -16.71 -0.78 7.90
N HIS A 79 -16.81 -1.06 6.61
CA HIS A 79 -16.44 -2.35 6.02
C HIS A 79 -14.91 -2.54 5.94
N LYS A 80 -14.30 -2.90 7.06
CA LYS A 80 -12.84 -3.07 7.20
C LYS A 80 -12.27 -4.13 6.27
N GLU A 81 -13.03 -5.18 5.98
CA GLU A 81 -12.64 -6.24 5.06
C GLU A 81 -12.47 -5.75 3.62
N VAL A 82 -13.17 -4.68 3.23
CA VAL A 82 -13.02 -4.05 1.92
C VAL A 82 -11.69 -3.29 1.85
N TRP A 83 -11.35 -2.56 2.90
CA TRP A 83 -10.04 -1.90 3.00
C TRP A 83 -8.90 -2.90 3.05
N SER A 84 -9.04 -3.94 3.89
CA SER A 84 -8.05 -4.99 4.07
C SER A 84 -7.72 -5.68 2.74
N ARG A 85 -8.75 -6.12 2.00
CA ARG A 85 -8.58 -6.73 0.67
C ARG A 85 -7.88 -5.80 -0.31
N TYR A 86 -8.21 -4.52 -0.29
CA TYR A 86 -7.59 -3.50 -1.15
C TYR A 86 -6.09 -3.34 -0.82
N ALA A 87 -5.74 -3.13 0.45
CA ALA A 87 -4.36 -2.96 0.88
C ALA A 87 -3.53 -4.23 0.59
N THR A 88 -4.10 -5.41 0.76
CA THR A 88 -3.42 -6.67 0.44
C THR A 88 -3.26 -6.89 -1.06
N SER A 89 -4.29 -6.60 -1.87
CA SER A 89 -4.21 -6.73 -3.33
C SER A 89 -3.14 -5.81 -3.92
N LEU A 90 -3.02 -4.60 -3.37
CA LEU A 90 -1.97 -3.66 -3.75
C LEU A 90 -0.57 -4.21 -3.45
N TYR A 91 -0.35 -4.70 -2.21
CA TYR A 91 0.93 -5.29 -1.81
C TYR A 91 1.33 -6.46 -2.72
N LEU A 92 0.42 -7.41 -2.96
CA LEU A 92 0.72 -8.58 -3.78
C LEU A 92 1.10 -8.20 -5.21
N ARG A 93 0.37 -7.25 -5.84
CA ARG A 93 0.71 -6.78 -7.19
C ARG A 93 2.05 -6.07 -7.25
N LEU A 94 2.36 -5.22 -6.27
CA LEU A 94 3.65 -4.54 -6.16
C LEU A 94 4.78 -5.55 -6.02
N ARG A 95 4.65 -6.50 -5.09
CA ARG A 95 5.62 -7.55 -4.82
C ARG A 95 5.84 -8.45 -6.04
N ASP A 96 4.76 -8.88 -6.70
CA ASP A 96 4.84 -9.74 -7.89
C ASP A 96 5.57 -9.05 -9.05
N LYS A 97 5.28 -7.76 -9.28
CA LYS A 97 6.00 -6.96 -10.27
C LYS A 97 7.46 -6.78 -9.89
N ALA A 98 7.72 -6.42 -8.64
CA ALA A 98 9.08 -6.21 -8.12
C ALA A 98 9.95 -7.45 -8.23
N ALA A 99 9.40 -8.62 -7.90
CA ALA A 99 10.08 -9.91 -8.03
C ALA A 99 10.37 -10.24 -9.50
N ARG A 100 9.39 -10.07 -10.38
CA ARG A 100 9.54 -10.35 -11.82
C ARG A 100 10.59 -9.45 -12.48
N GLU A 101 10.73 -8.22 -12.03
CA GLU A 101 11.58 -7.19 -12.65
C GLU A 101 12.87 -6.92 -11.88
N GLY A 102 13.16 -7.69 -10.84
CA GLY A 102 14.45 -7.69 -10.14
C GLY A 102 14.72 -6.47 -9.28
N TRP A 103 13.68 -5.87 -8.69
CA TRP A 103 13.80 -4.73 -7.77
C TRP A 103 13.10 -4.95 -6.42
N LEU A 104 12.76 -6.19 -6.09
CA LEU A 104 12.05 -6.53 -4.84
C LEU A 104 12.76 -6.05 -3.58
N ASP A 105 14.08 -6.11 -3.55
CA ASP A 105 14.94 -5.63 -2.45
C ASP A 105 14.84 -4.12 -2.20
N LYS A 106 14.35 -3.36 -3.18
CA LYS A 106 14.14 -1.92 -3.10
C LYS A 106 12.74 -1.53 -2.64
N LEU A 107 11.80 -2.48 -2.58
CA LEU A 107 10.41 -2.21 -2.25
C LEU A 107 10.23 -2.02 -0.74
N VAL A 108 9.56 -0.93 -0.37
CA VAL A 108 9.09 -0.68 0.99
C VAL A 108 7.60 -0.34 0.97
N TYR A 109 6.77 -1.29 1.39
CA TYR A 109 5.32 -1.15 1.49
C TYR A 109 4.92 -0.63 2.86
N LEU A 110 4.51 0.64 2.92
CA LEU A 110 4.09 1.32 4.15
C LEU A 110 2.64 0.92 4.49
N LEU A 111 2.45 0.11 5.54
CA LEU A 111 1.14 -0.44 5.88
C LEU A 111 0.64 0.06 7.24
N TYR A 112 -0.47 0.81 7.25
CA TYR A 112 -1.22 1.16 8.47
C TYR A 112 -2.18 0.03 8.82
N GLU A 113 -1.63 -1.00 9.43
CA GLU A 113 -2.21 -2.33 9.55
C GLU A 113 -3.44 -2.46 10.46
N SER A 114 -3.90 -1.39 11.12
CA SER A 114 -5.01 -1.43 12.08
C SER A 114 -6.34 -2.00 11.53
N GLN A 115 -6.54 -1.96 10.22
CA GLN A 115 -7.75 -2.45 9.56
C GLN A 115 -7.55 -3.78 8.82
N ILE A 116 -6.36 -4.38 8.85
CA ILE A 116 -6.12 -5.71 8.26
C ILE A 116 -6.89 -6.78 9.06
N VAL A 117 -7.68 -7.59 8.36
CA VAL A 117 -8.42 -8.71 8.97
C VAL A 117 -7.60 -10.01 8.92
N GLU A 118 -7.93 -10.97 9.78
CA GLU A 118 -7.21 -12.25 9.92
C GLU A 118 -6.88 -12.95 8.60
N ARG A 119 -7.90 -13.10 7.74
CA ARG A 119 -7.76 -13.79 6.44
C ARG A 119 -6.63 -13.17 5.61
N ASP A 120 -6.55 -11.85 5.59
CA ASP A 120 -5.63 -11.13 4.72
C ASP A 120 -4.26 -10.91 5.39
N ALA A 121 -4.19 -10.95 6.73
CA ALA A 121 -2.94 -10.84 7.48
C ALA A 121 -1.91 -11.89 7.05
N THR A 122 -2.36 -13.14 6.84
CA THR A 122 -1.49 -14.26 6.43
C THR A 122 -0.74 -14.00 5.12
N LEU A 123 -1.24 -13.11 4.25
CA LEU A 123 -0.60 -12.77 2.97
C LEU A 123 0.61 -11.84 3.15
N PHE A 124 0.80 -11.26 4.34
CA PHE A 124 1.99 -10.50 4.74
C PHE A 124 2.99 -11.36 5.53
N ALA A 125 2.89 -12.69 5.46
CA ALA A 125 3.77 -13.59 6.18
C ALA A 125 5.25 -13.27 5.92
N GLY A 126 6.02 -13.21 7.00
CA GLY A 126 7.42 -12.86 6.95
C GLY A 126 7.71 -11.36 6.94
N LEU A 127 6.68 -10.51 6.84
CA LEU A 127 6.74 -9.04 6.79
C LEU A 127 7.82 -8.50 5.84
N LYS A 128 8.16 -9.29 4.83
CA LYS A 128 9.19 -8.95 3.86
C LYS A 128 8.69 -7.79 3.02
N GLU A 129 9.56 -6.80 2.84
CA GLU A 129 9.26 -5.54 2.17
C GLU A 129 8.16 -4.69 2.85
N VAL A 130 7.64 -5.06 4.02
CA VAL A 130 6.53 -4.34 4.70
C VAL A 130 7.05 -3.54 5.88
N SER A 131 6.66 -2.27 5.95
CA SER A 131 6.92 -1.39 7.10
C SER A 131 5.60 -1.00 7.76
N LEU A 132 5.33 -1.59 8.93
CA LEU A 132 4.10 -1.38 9.69
C LEU A 132 4.09 0.00 10.37
N GLN A 133 3.12 0.85 10.03
CA GLN A 133 3.06 2.26 10.41
C GLN A 133 2.12 2.57 11.59
N SER A 134 1.23 1.66 11.98
CA SER A 134 0.31 1.94 13.09
C SER A 134 1.03 2.03 14.42
N GLU A 135 0.42 2.73 15.38
CA GLU A 135 0.91 2.79 16.76
C GLU A 135 1.18 1.39 17.32
N LYS A 136 2.34 1.24 17.96
CA LYS A 136 2.75 0.01 18.62
C LYS A 136 2.24 -0.05 20.06
N ASP A 137 2.22 -1.25 20.61
CA ASP A 137 2.03 -1.45 22.05
C ASP A 137 3.33 -1.13 22.82
N ALA A 138 3.30 -1.33 24.15
CA ALA A 138 4.44 -1.07 25.02
C ALA A 138 5.66 -1.97 24.73
N HIS A 139 5.48 -3.04 23.94
CA HIS A 139 6.52 -3.98 23.56
C HIS A 139 7.02 -3.76 22.11
N GLY A 140 6.53 -2.72 21.43
CA GLY A 140 6.89 -2.43 20.04
C GLY A 140 6.17 -3.29 19.01
N LEU A 141 5.16 -4.08 19.42
CA LEU A 141 4.37 -4.91 18.52
C LEU A 141 3.15 -4.15 17.99
N SER A 142 2.63 -4.60 16.85
CA SER A 142 1.39 -4.09 16.28
C SER A 142 0.24 -4.31 17.25
N ARG A 143 -0.64 -3.31 17.37
CA ARG A 143 -1.90 -3.48 18.09
C ARG A 143 -2.93 -4.31 17.32
N ASN A 144 -2.67 -4.63 16.05
CA ASN A 144 -3.46 -5.62 15.32
C ASN A 144 -2.95 -7.02 15.73
N PRO A 145 -3.77 -7.86 16.40
CA PRO A 145 -3.33 -9.15 16.92
C PRO A 145 -2.85 -10.09 15.81
N HIS A 146 -3.43 -10.01 14.61
CA HIS A 146 -3.05 -10.86 13.49
C HIS A 146 -1.67 -10.48 12.93
N MET A 147 -1.32 -9.20 12.97
CA MET A 147 -0.02 -8.71 12.53
C MET A 147 1.06 -8.89 13.61
N ALA A 148 0.69 -8.75 14.88
CA ALA A 148 1.56 -9.01 16.02
C ALA A 148 2.09 -10.45 16.01
N VAL A 149 1.23 -11.42 15.68
CA VAL A 149 1.63 -12.84 15.51
C VAL A 149 2.72 -12.99 14.45
N LEU A 150 2.64 -12.25 13.34
CA LEU A 150 3.66 -12.30 12.30
C LEU A 150 4.98 -11.69 12.76
N GLN A 151 4.95 -10.63 13.58
CA GLN A 151 6.17 -10.04 14.14
C GLN A 151 6.89 -10.95 15.14
N ALA A 152 6.14 -11.76 15.90
CA ALA A 152 6.70 -12.67 16.90
C ALA A 152 7.28 -13.97 16.32
N GLY A 153 6.97 -14.29 15.06
CA GLY A 153 7.51 -15.44 14.34
C GLY A 153 8.87 -15.20 13.68
N HIS A 154 9.52 -14.07 13.98
CA HIS A 154 10.82 -13.64 13.46
C HIS A 154 11.92 -13.67 14.51
#